data_AF-A0A0R3VZV9-F1
#
_entry.id   AF-A0A0R3VZV9-F1
#
_cell.length_a   1.000
_cell.length_b   1.000
_cell.length_c   1.000
_cell.angle_alpha   90.00
_cell.angle_beta   90.00
_cell.angle_gamma   90.00
#
_symmetry.space_group_name_H-M   'P 1'
#
loop_
_entity.id
_entity.type
_entity.pdbx_description
1 polymer ?
#
loop_
_entity_poly.entity_id
_entity_poly.type
_entity_poly.pdbx_seq_one_letter_code
_entity_poly.pdbx_strand_id
1 'polypeptide(L)'
;MWLQRDSGVYMAHFFGIGRSARALRFPRLSLAYILQRCVEILPDKAFQLADWMIRPLPKALIHYAWSDTHYLLCVAEVLRGLLAGQDLLTEVLQRSQALCLRVCTSFLL
;
A
#
# COMPACT_ATOMS: atom_id res chain seq x y z
N MET A 1 4.27 -0.86 11.35
CA MET A 1 4.71 -0.40 12.68
C MET A 1 3.58 0.31 13.42
N TRP A 2 2.93 1.33 12.86
CA TRP A 2 1.77 1.98 13.51
C TRP A 2 0.63 1.04 13.89
N LEU A 3 0.24 0.11 13.00
CA LEU A 3 -0.82 -0.88 13.30
C LEU A 3 -0.53 -1.72 14.56
N GLN A 4 0.72 -2.15 14.73
CA GLN A 4 1.13 -2.91 15.92
C GLN A 4 1.15 -2.01 17.16
N ARG A 5 1.72 -0.80 17.04
CA ARG A 5 1.91 0.13 18.16
C ARG A 5 0.58 0.70 18.69
N ASP A 6 -0.26 1.21 17.79
CA ASP A 6 -1.42 2.03 18.14
C ASP A 6 -2.72 1.22 18.23
N SER A 7 -2.74 0.01 17.66
CA SER A 7 -3.95 -0.82 17.60
C SER A 7 -3.73 -2.30 17.96
N GLY A 8 -2.50 -2.74 18.23
CA GLY A 8 -2.19 -4.15 18.50
C GLY A 8 -2.49 -5.08 17.32
N VAL A 9 -2.62 -4.56 16.10
CA VAL A 9 -2.99 -5.32 14.90
C VAL A 9 -1.74 -5.86 14.20
N TYR A 10 -1.77 -7.16 13.90
CA TYR A 10 -0.73 -7.87 13.16
C TYR A 10 -1.28 -8.34 11.80
N MET A 11 -0.41 -8.34 10.79
CA MET A 11 -0.76 -8.76 9.43
C MET A 11 -0.06 -10.08 9.09
N ALA A 12 -0.83 -11.08 8.65
CA ALA A 12 -0.33 -12.30 8.03
C ALA A 12 -0.73 -12.32 6.55
N HIS A 13 0.05 -12.98 5.69
CA HIS A 13 -0.24 -13.14 4.26
C HIS A 13 -0.40 -11.82 3.47
N PHE A 14 0.44 -10.83 3.79
CA PHE A 14 0.40 -9.51 3.13
C PHE A 14 1.02 -9.54 1.73
N PHE A 15 0.32 -8.94 0.75
CA PHE A 15 0.85 -8.68 -0.57
C PHE A 15 1.32 -7.22 -0.71
N GLY A 16 2.62 -7.02 -0.86
CA GLY A 16 3.21 -5.69 -0.99
C GLY A 16 3.21 -5.18 -2.44
N ILE A 17 2.28 -4.29 -2.79
CA ILE A 17 2.26 -3.58 -4.09
C ILE A 17 3.60 -2.86 -4.35
N GLY A 18 4.12 -2.14 -3.35
CA GLY A 18 5.43 -1.47 -3.47
C GLY A 18 6.63 -2.43 -3.54
N ARG A 19 6.51 -3.67 -3.05
CA ARG A 19 7.54 -4.71 -3.24
C ARG A 19 7.47 -5.28 -4.65
N SER A 20 6.26 -5.50 -5.15
CA SER A 20 5.98 -5.93 -6.53
C SER A 20 6.56 -4.97 -7.55
N ALA A 21 6.33 -3.66 -7.38
CA ALA A 21 6.87 -2.64 -8.28
C ALA A 21 8.42 -2.62 -8.31
N ARG A 22 9.09 -2.95 -7.20
CA ARG A 22 10.55 -3.07 -7.15
C ARG A 22 11.04 -4.34 -7.86
N ALA A 23 10.37 -5.47 -7.66
CA ALA A 23 10.69 -6.72 -8.33
C ALA A 23 10.53 -6.59 -9.85
N LEU A 24 9.47 -5.93 -10.31
CA LEU A 24 9.21 -5.62 -11.72
C LEU A 24 10.06 -4.47 -12.28
N ARG A 25 10.98 -3.91 -11.48
CA ARG A 25 11.90 -2.82 -11.86
C ARG A 25 11.20 -1.62 -12.49
N PHE A 26 10.07 -1.22 -11.92
CA PHE A 26 9.37 -0.02 -12.38
C PHE A 26 10.25 1.23 -12.20
N PRO A 27 10.22 2.20 -13.15
CA PRO A 27 11.05 3.40 -13.09
C PRO A 27 10.68 4.31 -11.91
N ARG A 28 9.45 4.21 -11.40
CA ARG A 28 8.98 4.92 -10.21
C ARG A 28 8.23 3.96 -9.31
N LEU A 29 8.33 4.19 -8.00
CA LEU A 29 7.77 3.32 -6.96
C LEU A 29 6.63 3.97 -6.16
N SER A 30 6.25 5.20 -6.51
CA SER A 30 5.15 5.92 -5.85
C SER A 30 3.81 5.27 -6.17
N LEU A 31 2.88 5.26 -5.20
CA LEU A 31 1.52 4.76 -5.41
C LEU A 31 0.84 5.40 -6.64
N ALA A 32 0.99 6.72 -6.81
CA ALA A 32 0.45 7.45 -7.96
C ALA A 32 0.92 6.90 -9.31
N TYR A 33 2.20 6.57 -9.43
CA TYR A 33 2.74 5.96 -10.63
C TYR A 33 2.17 4.55 -10.85
N ILE A 34 2.04 3.76 -9.79
CA ILE A 34 1.52 2.39 -9.88
C ILE A 34 0.05 2.41 -10.30
N LEU A 35 -0.76 3.31 -9.72
CA LEU A 35 -2.17 3.51 -10.10
C LEU A 35 -2.28 3.94 -11.55
N GLN A 36 -1.52 4.95 -11.96
CA GLN A 36 -1.52 5.43 -13.34
C GLN A 36 -1.13 4.32 -14.33
N ARG A 37 -0.15 3.49 -13.98
CA ARG A 37 0.33 2.42 -14.86
C ARG A 37 -0.63 1.23 -14.94
N CYS A 38 -1.27 0.85 -13.84
CA CYS A 38 -2.06 -0.40 -13.77
C CYS A 38 -3.54 -0.19 -14.08
N VAL A 39 -4.09 0.98 -13.73
CA VAL A 39 -5.53 1.27 -13.84
C VAL A 39 -5.81 2.63 -14.48
N GLU A 40 -4.79 3.34 -14.99
CA GLU A 40 -4.92 4.64 -15.68
C GLU A 40 -5.49 5.77 -14.82
N ILE A 41 -5.33 5.67 -13.49
CA ILE A 41 -5.84 6.67 -12.54
C ILE A 41 -4.72 7.53 -11.99
N LEU A 42 -4.93 8.85 -12.04
CA LEU A 42 -4.10 9.83 -11.35
C LEU A 42 -4.73 10.15 -9.99
N PRO A 43 -4.13 9.71 -8.87
CA PRO A 43 -4.65 10.07 -7.57
C PRO A 43 -4.44 11.57 -7.31
N ASP A 44 -5.46 12.19 -6.75
CA ASP A 44 -5.33 13.52 -6.16
C ASP A 44 -4.41 13.43 -4.94
N LYS A 45 -3.57 14.44 -4.72
CA LYS A 45 -2.66 14.52 -3.56
C LYS A 45 -3.00 15.69 -2.63
N ALA A 46 -4.07 16.43 -2.92
CA ALA A 46 -4.42 17.65 -2.21
C ALA A 46 -4.57 17.45 -0.69
N PHE A 47 -4.99 16.26 -0.25
CA PHE A 47 -5.33 15.99 1.14
C PHE A 47 -4.28 15.16 1.90
N GLN A 48 -3.11 14.91 1.31
CA GLN A 48 -2.05 14.14 1.99
C GLN A 48 -1.54 14.82 3.27
N LEU A 49 -1.58 16.16 3.32
CA LEU A 49 -1.15 16.98 4.47
C LEU A 49 -2.33 17.58 5.25
N ALA A 50 -3.56 17.12 4.97
CA ALA A 50 -4.74 17.60 5.69
C ALA A 50 -4.71 17.15 7.17
N ASP A 51 -5.36 17.92 8.03
CA ASP A 51 -5.60 17.51 9.40
C ASP A 51 -6.73 16.46 9.46
N TRP A 52 -6.35 15.21 9.70
CA TRP A 52 -7.26 14.06 9.79
C TRP A 52 -7.94 13.92 11.16
N MET A 53 -7.60 14.77 12.14
CA MET A 53 -8.20 14.75 13.48
C MET A 53 -9.52 15.53 13.55
N ILE A 54 -9.80 16.41 12.59
CA ILE A 54 -11.02 17.25 12.56
C ILE A 54 -12.30 16.39 12.52
N ARG A 55 -13.32 16.77 13.31
CA ARG A 55 -14.65 16.14 13.31
C ARG A 55 -15.77 17.20 13.35
N PRO A 56 -16.90 16.99 12.64
CA PRO A 56 -17.17 15.89 11.69
C PRO A 56 -16.25 15.97 10.47
N LEU A 57 -15.91 14.81 9.89
CA LEU A 57 -14.96 14.76 8.78
C LEU A 57 -15.60 15.35 7.50
N PRO A 58 -14.98 16.34 6.83
CA PRO A 58 -15.48 16.89 5.58
C PRO A 58 -15.67 15.82 4.49
N LYS A 59 -16.71 15.98 3.66
CA LYS A 59 -17.04 15.05 2.56
C LYS A 59 -15.87 14.82 1.59
N ALA A 60 -15.06 15.86 1.34
CA ALA A 60 -13.88 15.75 0.48
C ALA A 60 -12.82 14.79 1.06
N LEU A 61 -12.56 14.83 2.37
CA LEU A 61 -11.63 13.92 3.04
C LEU A 61 -12.17 12.48 3.07
N ILE A 62 -13.48 12.30 3.22
CA ILE A 62 -14.11 10.97 3.12
C ILE A 62 -13.90 10.40 1.71
N HIS A 63 -14.18 11.19 0.66
CA HIS A 63 -13.99 10.74 -0.72
C HIS A 63 -12.52 10.41 -1.02
N TYR A 64 -11.59 11.24 -0.53
CA TYR A 64 -10.16 10.98 -0.64
C TYR A 64 -9.77 9.65 0.02
N ALA A 65 -10.15 9.44 1.28
CA ALA A 65 -9.83 8.22 2.02
C ALA A 65 -10.43 6.95 1.37
N TRP A 66 -11.64 7.06 0.81
CA TRP A 66 -12.25 5.98 0.04
C TRP A 66 -11.43 5.67 -1.23
N SER A 67 -11.05 6.69 -1.98
CA SER A 67 -10.30 6.55 -3.23
C SER A 67 -8.91 5.90 -3.04
N ASP A 68 -8.27 6.11 -1.87
CA ASP A 68 -6.96 5.54 -1.54
C ASP A 68 -6.95 4.00 -1.53
N THR A 69 -8.10 3.36 -1.25
CA THR A 69 -8.21 1.90 -1.16
C THR A 69 -9.00 1.27 -2.30
N HIS A 70 -9.92 2.03 -2.91
CA HIS A 70 -10.88 1.53 -3.91
C HIS A 70 -10.21 0.76 -5.07
N TYR A 71 -9.05 1.23 -5.54
CA TYR A 71 -8.36 0.65 -6.70
C TYR A 71 -7.28 -0.38 -6.35
N LEU A 72 -6.90 -0.52 -5.08
CA LEU A 72 -5.73 -1.32 -4.70
C LEU A 72 -5.89 -2.82 -4.99
N LEU A 73 -7.12 -3.33 -4.91
CA LEU A 73 -7.41 -4.73 -5.24
C LEU A 73 -7.17 -5.01 -6.73
N CYS A 74 -7.68 -4.14 -7.61
CA CYS A 74 -7.46 -4.25 -9.05
C CYS A 74 -5.96 -4.18 -9.39
N VAL A 75 -5.26 -3.22 -8.80
CA VAL A 75 -3.80 -3.08 -8.94
C VAL A 75 -3.06 -4.35 -8.48
N ALA A 76 -3.50 -4.96 -7.37
CA ALA A 76 -2.88 -6.18 -6.86
C ALA A 76 -3.02 -7.34 -7.85
N GLU A 77 -4.18 -7.53 -8.47
CA GLU A 77 -4.40 -8.58 -9.47
C GLU A 77 -3.55 -8.35 -10.73
N VAL A 78 -3.46 -7.12 -11.23
CA VAL A 78 -2.58 -6.79 -12.37
C VAL A 78 -1.11 -7.09 -12.03
N LEU A 79 -0.64 -6.68 -10.85
CA LEU A 79 0.74 -6.93 -10.44
C LEU A 79 1.03 -8.42 -10.23
N ARG A 80 0.07 -9.20 -9.73
CA ARG A 80 0.20 -10.65 -9.61
C ARG A 80 0.38 -11.31 -10.97
N GLY A 81 -0.40 -10.92 -11.97
CA GLY A 81 -0.25 -11.40 -13.34
C GLY A 81 1.14 -11.07 -13.92
N LEU A 82 1.61 -9.84 -13.74
CA LEU A 82 2.94 -9.41 -14.20
C LEU A 82 4.07 -10.18 -13.50
N LEU A 83 3.94 -10.43 -12.20
CA LEU A 83 4.92 -11.19 -11.43
C LEU A 83 4.93 -12.67 -11.79
N ALA A 84 3.77 -13.27 -12.02
CA ALA A 84 3.64 -14.66 -12.43
C ALA A 84 4.30 -14.90 -13.80
N GLY A 85 4.16 -13.95 -14.73
CA GLY A 85 4.84 -14.02 -16.03
C GLY A 85 6.37 -13.95 -15.98
N GLN A 86 6.96 -13.60 -14.82
CA GLN A 86 8.41 -13.54 -14.60
C GLN A 86 8.88 -14.51 -13.50
N ASP A 87 8.00 -15.36 -12.98
CA ASP A 87 8.26 -16.28 -11.85
C ASP A 87 8.78 -15.58 -10.57
N LEU A 88 8.39 -14.31 -10.35
CA LEU A 88 8.82 -13.51 -9.21
C LEU A 88 7.81 -13.49 -8.05
N LEU A 89 6.65 -14.12 -8.22
CA LEU A 89 5.54 -14.02 -7.28
C LEU A 89 5.92 -14.55 -5.88
N THR A 90 6.53 -15.74 -5.82
CA THR A 90 6.95 -16.37 -4.58
C THR A 90 7.95 -15.50 -3.80
N GLU A 91 8.93 -14.93 -4.51
CA GLU A 91 9.93 -14.04 -3.92
C GLU A 91 9.29 -12.80 -3.29
N VAL A 92 8.33 -12.17 -4.00
CA VAL A 92 7.63 -10.99 -3.50
C VAL A 92 6.78 -11.30 -2.27
N LEU A 93 6.11 -12.46 -2.25
CA LEU A 93 5.33 -12.90 -1.10
C LEU A 93 6.22 -13.14 0.13
N GLN A 94 7.33 -13.84 -0.03
CA GLN A 94 8.30 -14.08 1.05
C GLN A 94 8.87 -12.75 1.60
N ARG A 95 9.25 -11.82 0.71
CA ARG A 95 9.75 -10.50 1.11
C ARG A 95 8.68 -9.64 1.79
N SER A 96 7.43 -9.78 1.39
CA SER A 96 6.31 -9.08 2.02
C SER A 96 6.00 -9.65 3.40
N GLN A 97 6.07 -10.97 3.56
CA GLN A 97 5.94 -11.64 4.86
C GLN A 97 7.04 -11.23 5.84
N ALA A 98 8.30 -11.16 5.38
CA ALA A 98 9.41 -10.68 6.21
C ALA A 98 9.18 -9.24 6.73
N LEU A 99 8.48 -8.40 5.98
CA LEU A 99 8.12 -7.05 6.43
C LEU A 99 7.06 -7.08 7.54
N CYS A 100 6.10 -7.99 7.48
CA CYS A 100 5.09 -8.16 8.53
C CYS A 100 5.67 -8.65 9.86
N LEU A 101 6.72 -9.46 9.80
CA LEU A 101 7.43 -9.98 10.98
C LEU A 101 8.28 -8.92 11.69
N ARG A 102 8.45 -7.73 11.10
CA ARG A 102 9.14 -6.63 11.78
C ARG A 102 8.35 -6.23 13.02
N VAL A 103 8.93 -6.48 14.18
CA VAL A 103 8.40 -6.04 15.47
C VAL A 103 8.81 -4.60 15.70
N CYS A 104 7.85 -3.76 16.09
CA CYS A 104 8.14 -2.43 16.58
C CYS A 104 8.78 -2.55 17.98
N THR A 105 10.11 -2.59 18.08
CA THR A 105 10.82 -2.78 19.35
C THR A 105 10.93 -1.53 20.22
N SER A 106 10.47 -0.38 19.73
CA SER A 106 10.44 0.86 20.51
C SER A 106 9.17 0.94 21.36
N PHE A 107 9.15 0.18 22.47
CA PHE A 107 8.47 0.64 23.68
C PHE A 107 9.37 1.74 24.27
N LEU A 108 9.09 3.00 23.93
CA LEU A 108 9.63 4.10 24.72
C LEU A 108 8.92 4.04 26.08
N LEU A 109 9.71 3.70 27.11
CA LEU A 109 9.52 4.19 28.48
C LEU A 109 9.50 5.72 28.47
#